data_AF-A0A510JZU0-F1
#
_entry.id   AF-A0A510JZU0-F1
#
_cell.length_a   1.000
_cell.length_b   1.000
_cell.length_c   1.000
_cell.angle_alpha   90.00
_cell.angle_beta   90.00
_cell.angle_gamma   90.00
#
_symmetry.space_group_name_H-M   'P 1'
#
loop_
_entity.id
_entity.type
_entity.pdbx_description
1 polymer ?
#
loop_
_entity_poly.entity_id
_entity_poly.type
_entity_poly.pdbx_seq_one_letter_code
_entity_poly.pdbx_strand_id
1 'polypeptide(L)'
;MIIEQYRKAGIDIKNKLWESYISNNYAEQEQSRNPEKYDSQFIDGYEAESRRKFYTGAKVLGSALSYYGETRLSEKLTINKKNRIIRTKLEERIGRNIKDFKIKIGRQKLHDPSLREFKEGKSEISVDTARKIYEEFAGKGNFYEDIKQNPTQITEIVNTKGKYTGIYVNARSNLRLTTSKFKIHYDTRGNFHIVPMHPKAK
;
A
#
# COMPACT_ATOMS: atom_id res chain seq x y z
N MET A 1 -37.84 5.15 9.47
CA MET A 1 -37.58 4.77 10.88
C MET A 1 -36.10 4.88 11.31
N ILE A 2 -35.22 5.56 10.55
CA ILE A 2 -33.79 5.72 10.88
C ILE A 2 -33.45 7.18 11.23
N ILE A 3 -34.06 8.15 10.54
CA ILE A 3 -33.83 9.59 10.75
C ILE A 3 -34.27 10.06 12.16
N GLU A 4 -35.39 9.53 12.69
CA GLU A 4 -35.83 9.81 14.06
C GLU A 4 -34.88 9.27 15.12
N GLN A 5 -34.17 8.17 14.85
CA GLN A 5 -33.17 7.63 15.79
C GLN A 5 -31.90 8.50 15.81
N TYR A 6 -31.49 9.05 14.66
CA TYR A 6 -30.39 10.02 14.59
C TYR A 6 -30.70 11.35 15.29
N ARG A 7 -31.93 11.87 15.15
CA ARG A 7 -32.37 13.08 15.86
C ARG A 7 -32.46 12.86 17.37
N LYS A 8 -32.91 11.70 17.84
CA LYS A 8 -32.89 11.31 19.26
C LYS A 8 -31.46 11.18 19.83
N ALA A 9 -30.48 10.90 18.99
CA ALA A 9 -29.05 10.88 19.34
C ALA A 9 -28.35 12.26 19.21
N GLY A 10 -29.10 13.34 18.97
CA GLY A 10 -28.57 14.71 18.90
C GLY A 10 -27.83 15.05 17.60
N ILE A 11 -27.94 14.21 16.56
CA ILE A 11 -27.29 14.43 15.26
C ILE A 11 -28.32 14.97 14.29
N ASP A 12 -28.18 16.24 13.90
CA ASP A 12 -29.08 16.91 12.98
C ASP A 12 -28.53 16.90 11.53
N ILE A 13 -29.21 16.19 10.64
CA ILE A 13 -28.81 16.04 9.24
C ILE A 13 -29.38 17.21 8.44
N LYS A 14 -28.56 18.24 8.22
CA LYS A 14 -28.98 19.53 7.66
C LYS A 14 -29.13 19.59 6.13
N ASN A 15 -28.95 18.47 5.42
CA ASN A 15 -28.96 18.47 3.96
C ASN A 15 -30.01 17.48 3.41
N LYS A 16 -31.12 18.02 2.90
CA LYS A 16 -32.27 17.28 2.34
C LYS A 16 -31.89 16.33 1.20
N LEU A 17 -30.77 16.57 0.52
CA LEU A 17 -30.30 15.72 -0.59
C LEU A 17 -29.77 14.36 -0.10
N TRP A 18 -29.33 14.25 1.15
CA TRP A 18 -28.81 13.01 1.74
C TRP A 18 -29.90 12.15 2.39
N GLU A 19 -31.08 12.72 2.69
CA GLU A 19 -32.22 11.95 3.20
C GLU A 19 -32.75 10.94 2.17
N SER A 20 -32.62 11.23 0.87
CA SER A 20 -33.10 10.33 -0.20
C SER A 20 -32.17 9.14 -0.46
N TYR A 21 -30.84 9.32 -0.33
CA TYR A 21 -29.85 8.26 -0.56
C TYR A 21 -29.80 7.20 0.54
N ILE A 22 -30.28 7.51 1.75
CA ILE A 22 -30.24 6.61 2.92
C ILE A 22 -31.51 5.75 3.02
N SER A 23 -32.44 5.86 2.07
CA SER A 23 -33.65 5.04 2.03
C SER A 23 -33.39 3.71 1.29
N ASN A 24 -33.64 2.59 1.98
CA ASN A 24 -33.60 1.20 1.46
C ASN A 24 -34.29 1.01 0.09
N ASN A 25 -35.22 1.89 -0.28
CA ASN A 25 -35.95 1.82 -1.56
C ASN A 25 -35.06 1.92 -2.82
N TYR A 26 -33.89 2.58 -2.76
CA TYR A 26 -33.04 2.72 -3.95
C TYR A 26 -32.28 1.41 -4.28
N ALA A 27 -31.80 0.72 -3.25
CA ALA A 27 -31.11 -0.55 -3.40
C ALA A 27 -32.08 -1.68 -3.83
N GLU A 28 -33.30 -1.69 -3.29
CA GLU A 28 -34.33 -2.66 -3.67
C GLU A 28 -34.88 -2.42 -5.10
N GLN A 29 -34.96 -1.16 -5.56
CA GLN A 29 -35.43 -0.85 -6.91
C GLN A 29 -34.46 -1.28 -8.02
N GLU A 30 -33.16 -1.15 -7.82
CA GLU A 30 -32.17 -1.54 -8.84
C GLU A 30 -32.05 -3.06 -8.97
N GLN A 31 -32.20 -3.78 -7.85
CA GLN A 31 -32.18 -5.23 -7.82
C GLN A 31 -33.41 -5.86 -8.52
N SER A 32 -34.56 -5.16 -8.54
CA SER A 32 -35.77 -5.62 -9.23
C SER A 32 -35.77 -5.31 -10.73
N ARG A 33 -34.93 -4.39 -11.22
CA ARG A 33 -35.00 -3.85 -12.58
C ARG A 33 -34.10 -4.53 -13.60
N ASN A 34 -32.98 -5.12 -13.20
CA ASN A 34 -32.09 -5.81 -14.15
C ASN A 34 -31.13 -6.81 -13.46
N PRO A 35 -31.64 -7.96 -12.98
CA PRO A 35 -30.85 -8.91 -12.18
C PRO A 35 -29.63 -9.50 -12.93
N GLU A 36 -29.74 -9.77 -14.23
CA GLU A 36 -28.68 -10.41 -15.03
C GLU A 36 -27.43 -9.53 -15.24
N LYS A 37 -27.58 -8.21 -15.17
CA LYS A 37 -26.47 -7.27 -15.36
C LYS A 37 -25.68 -7.04 -14.06
N TYR A 38 -26.30 -7.30 -12.91
CA TYR A 38 -25.67 -7.18 -11.59
C TYR A 38 -24.73 -8.37 -11.33
N ASP A 39 -25.19 -9.58 -11.66
CA ASP A 39 -24.43 -10.81 -11.42
C ASP A 39 -23.15 -10.90 -12.29
N SER A 40 -23.22 -10.43 -13.55
CA SER A 40 -22.05 -10.46 -14.47
C SER A 40 -20.99 -9.40 -14.19
N GLN A 41 -21.34 -8.28 -13.55
CA GLN A 41 -20.37 -7.22 -13.24
C GLN A 41 -19.64 -7.42 -11.91
N PHE A 42 -20.15 -8.28 -11.00
CA PHE A 42 -19.66 -8.35 -9.62
C PHE A 42 -19.40 -9.76 -9.07
N ILE A 43 -19.67 -10.84 -9.82
CA ILE A 43 -19.60 -12.21 -9.29
C ILE A 43 -18.70 -13.08 -10.17
N ASP A 44 -17.45 -13.29 -9.72
CA ASP A 44 -16.68 -14.47 -10.08
C ASP A 44 -16.74 -15.44 -8.88
N GLY A 45 -17.23 -16.65 -9.12
CA GLY A 45 -18.03 -17.48 -8.21
C GLY A 45 -17.39 -18.06 -6.93
N TYR A 46 -16.35 -17.45 -6.36
CA TYR A 46 -15.72 -17.90 -5.11
C TYR A 46 -16.04 -17.03 -3.88
N GLU A 47 -16.53 -15.80 -4.06
CA GLU A 47 -16.69 -14.82 -2.97
C GLU A 47 -18.06 -14.83 -2.27
N ALA A 48 -19.09 -15.45 -2.88
CA ALA A 48 -20.49 -15.36 -2.43
C ALA A 48 -20.78 -16.07 -1.09
N GLU A 49 -20.06 -17.16 -0.78
CA GLU A 49 -20.31 -17.95 0.43
C GLU A 49 -19.86 -17.21 1.71
N SER A 50 -18.89 -16.31 1.58
CA SER A 50 -18.39 -15.48 2.68
C SER A 50 -19.29 -14.28 2.99
N ARG A 51 -19.83 -13.63 1.95
CA ARG A 51 -20.72 -12.46 2.10
C ARG A 51 -22.07 -12.86 2.70
N ARG A 52 -22.63 -14.02 2.30
CA ARG A 52 -23.94 -14.49 2.82
C ARG A 52 -23.91 -14.80 4.32
N LYS A 53 -22.77 -15.23 4.87
CA LYS A 53 -22.58 -15.43 6.33
C LYS A 53 -22.41 -14.13 7.11
N PHE A 54 -22.01 -13.04 6.46
CA PHE A 54 -21.74 -11.75 7.11
C PHE A 54 -23.02 -10.91 7.31
N TYR A 55 -23.92 -10.92 6.32
CA TYR A 55 -25.14 -10.09 6.35
C TYR A 55 -26.20 -10.53 7.37
N THR A 56 -26.20 -11.79 7.80
CA THR A 56 -27.18 -12.32 8.76
C THR A 56 -26.81 -12.10 10.23
N GLY A 57 -25.54 -11.84 10.56
CA GLY A 57 -25.05 -11.82 11.96
C GLY A 57 -25.00 -10.44 12.65
N ALA A 58 -24.97 -9.33 11.92
CA ALA A 58 -24.58 -8.02 12.47
C ALA A 58 -25.69 -6.95 12.41
N LYS A 59 -26.95 -7.35 12.59
CA LYS A 59 -28.07 -6.41 12.64
C LYS A 59 -27.97 -5.53 13.92
N VAL A 60 -27.91 -4.21 13.70
CA VAL A 60 -28.28 -3.10 14.60
C VAL A 60 -27.17 -2.25 15.25
N LEU A 61 -25.92 -2.72 15.48
CA LEU A 61 -24.84 -1.86 16.03
C LEU A 61 -23.56 -1.74 15.16
N GLY A 62 -23.48 -2.53 14.09
CA GLY A 62 -22.25 -2.70 13.29
C GLY A 62 -22.05 -1.76 12.10
N SER A 63 -23.00 -0.91 11.72
CA SER A 63 -22.98 -0.26 10.39
C SER A 63 -21.79 0.69 10.15
N ALA A 64 -21.40 1.52 11.13
CA ALA A 64 -20.25 2.42 10.97
C ALA A 64 -18.90 1.70 11.03
N LEU A 65 -18.76 0.70 11.91
CA LEU A 65 -17.57 -0.14 12.03
C LEU A 65 -17.41 -1.05 10.81
N SER A 66 -18.50 -1.61 10.29
CA SER A 66 -18.51 -2.42 9.06
C SER A 66 -18.15 -1.56 7.86
N TYR A 67 -18.72 -0.36 7.69
CA TYR A 67 -18.37 0.52 6.58
C TYR A 67 -16.89 0.95 6.62
N TYR A 68 -16.37 1.29 7.80
CA TYR A 68 -14.96 1.65 7.96
C TYR A 68 -14.01 0.44 7.79
N GLY A 69 -14.47 -0.76 8.17
CA GLY A 69 -13.77 -2.01 7.90
C GLY A 69 -13.74 -2.36 6.42
N GLU A 70 -14.87 -2.26 5.73
CA GLU A 70 -15.05 -2.53 4.30
C GLU A 70 -14.24 -1.56 3.43
N THR A 71 -14.22 -0.27 3.77
CA THR A 71 -13.38 0.72 3.09
C THR A 71 -11.89 0.41 3.26
N ARG A 72 -11.42 0.11 4.49
CA ARG A 72 -10.02 -0.29 4.71
C ARG A 72 -9.64 -1.60 4.01
N LEU A 73 -10.56 -2.57 3.98
CA LEU A 73 -10.36 -3.87 3.30
C LEU A 73 -10.26 -3.67 1.78
N SER A 74 -11.17 -2.90 1.19
CA SER A 74 -11.17 -2.60 -0.25
C SER A 74 -9.94 -1.79 -0.66
N GLU A 75 -9.50 -0.82 0.14
CA GLU A 75 -8.24 -0.09 -0.04
C GLU A 75 -7.04 -1.04 -0.04
N LYS A 76 -6.97 -1.94 0.95
CA LYS A 76 -5.87 -2.91 1.08
C LYS A 76 -5.82 -3.87 -0.12
N LEU A 77 -6.97 -4.35 -0.59
CA LEU A 77 -7.08 -5.19 -1.79
C LEU A 77 -6.61 -4.43 -3.04
N THR A 78 -7.01 -3.17 -3.16
CA THR A 78 -6.61 -2.31 -4.29
C THR A 78 -5.10 -2.06 -4.29
N ILE A 79 -4.51 -1.77 -3.14
CA ILE A 79 -3.05 -1.60 -2.99
C ILE A 79 -2.31 -2.90 -3.34
N ASN A 80 -2.77 -4.05 -2.86
CA ASN A 80 -2.17 -5.34 -3.17
C ASN A 80 -2.22 -5.63 -4.68
N LYS A 81 -3.35 -5.38 -5.34
CA LYS A 81 -3.49 -5.54 -6.80
C LYS A 81 -2.53 -4.61 -7.55
N LYS A 82 -2.45 -3.34 -7.16
CA LYS A 82 -1.51 -2.36 -7.74
C LYS A 82 -0.05 -2.80 -7.57
N ASN A 83 0.35 -3.18 -6.36
CA ASN A 83 1.71 -3.63 -6.07
C ASN A 83 2.10 -4.84 -6.91
N ARG A 84 1.18 -5.81 -7.05
CA ARG A 84 1.38 -6.99 -7.92
C ARG A 84 1.60 -6.58 -9.37
N ILE A 85 0.76 -5.69 -9.92
CA ILE A 85 0.89 -5.22 -11.31
C ILE A 85 2.24 -4.54 -11.56
N ILE A 86 2.66 -3.61 -10.68
CA ILE A 86 3.93 -2.89 -10.84
C ILE A 86 5.11 -3.87 -10.76
N ARG A 87 5.07 -4.79 -9.80
CA ARG A 87 6.10 -5.83 -9.67
C ARG A 87 6.17 -6.70 -10.92
N THR A 88 5.04 -7.20 -11.42
CA THR A 88 5.01 -8.05 -12.62
C THR A 88 5.57 -7.30 -13.82
N LYS A 89 5.19 -6.04 -14.05
CA LYS A 89 5.77 -5.19 -15.10
C LYS A 89 7.28 -5.02 -14.97
N LEU A 90 7.79 -4.86 -13.74
CA LEU A 90 9.24 -4.79 -13.50
C LEU A 90 9.92 -6.10 -13.89
N GLU A 91 9.41 -7.23 -13.43
CA GLU A 91 9.97 -8.56 -13.70
C GLU A 91 9.94 -8.88 -15.21
N GLU A 92 8.83 -8.59 -15.90
CA GLU A 92 8.67 -8.74 -17.35
C GLU A 92 9.64 -7.87 -18.14
N ARG A 93 9.76 -6.58 -17.78
CA ARG A 93 10.68 -5.64 -18.45
C ARG A 93 12.14 -6.09 -18.35
N ILE A 94 12.51 -6.73 -17.24
CA ILE A 94 13.89 -7.17 -16.98
C ILE A 94 14.12 -8.62 -17.44
N GLY A 95 13.05 -9.41 -17.61
CA GLY A 95 13.12 -10.84 -17.93
C GLY A 95 13.63 -11.69 -16.77
N ARG A 96 13.52 -11.23 -15.52
CA ARG A 96 14.00 -11.96 -14.32
C ARG A 96 13.10 -11.71 -13.11
N ASN A 97 13.05 -12.68 -12.20
CA ASN A 97 12.34 -12.51 -10.94
C ASN A 97 13.03 -11.43 -10.09
N ILE A 98 12.24 -10.64 -9.35
CA ILE A 98 12.79 -9.61 -8.47
C ILE A 98 13.79 -10.21 -7.46
N LYS A 99 13.54 -11.43 -6.98
CA LYS A 99 14.44 -12.12 -6.03
C LYS A 99 15.84 -12.37 -6.59
N ASP A 100 16.00 -12.38 -7.91
CA ASP A 100 17.28 -12.68 -8.59
C ASP A 100 18.06 -11.42 -8.96
N PHE A 101 17.58 -10.24 -8.57
CA PHE A 101 18.27 -8.99 -8.86
C PHE A 101 19.53 -8.86 -8.00
N LYS A 102 20.53 -8.18 -8.54
CA LYS A 102 21.84 -8.06 -7.89
C LYS A 102 21.99 -6.72 -7.19
N ILE A 103 22.66 -6.72 -6.04
CA ILE A 103 22.98 -5.47 -5.36
C ILE A 103 23.97 -4.65 -6.20
N LYS A 104 23.67 -3.38 -6.42
CA LYS A 104 24.54 -2.44 -7.11
C LYS A 104 25.58 -1.89 -6.13
N ILE A 105 26.61 -2.68 -5.86
CA ILE A 105 27.65 -2.39 -4.85
C ILE A 105 28.18 -0.97 -4.96
N GLY A 106 28.55 -0.51 -6.16
CA GLY A 106 29.08 0.85 -6.34
C GLY A 106 28.14 1.97 -5.87
N ARG A 107 26.81 1.78 -5.92
CA ARG A 107 25.85 2.72 -5.32
C ARG A 107 25.62 2.47 -3.84
N GLN A 108 25.57 1.19 -3.43
CA GLN A 108 25.32 0.84 -2.03
C GLN A 108 26.43 1.33 -1.11
N LYS A 109 27.70 1.20 -1.52
CA LYS A 109 28.86 1.63 -0.72
C LYS A 109 28.84 3.12 -0.33
N LEU A 110 28.18 3.96 -1.14
CA LEU A 110 28.02 5.39 -0.84
C LEU A 110 27.19 5.65 0.42
N HIS A 111 26.48 4.64 0.92
CA HIS A 111 25.60 4.70 2.09
C HIS A 111 26.19 3.99 3.32
N ASP A 112 27.35 3.34 3.22
CA ASP A 112 27.92 2.54 4.32
C ASP A 112 29.04 3.33 5.03
N PRO A 113 28.81 3.86 6.24
CA PRO A 113 29.81 4.68 6.96
C PRO A 113 31.11 3.96 7.29
N SER A 114 31.14 2.63 7.22
CA SER A 114 32.34 1.83 7.48
C SER A 114 33.29 1.75 6.27
N LEU A 115 32.87 2.22 5.09
CA LEU A 115 33.61 2.11 3.85
C LEU A 115 34.21 3.45 3.43
N ARG A 116 35.38 3.39 2.77
CA ARG A 116 36.07 4.58 2.25
C ARG A 116 35.22 5.37 1.25
N GLU A 117 34.37 4.69 0.49
CA GLU A 117 33.51 5.28 -0.52
C GLU A 117 32.24 5.95 0.04
N PHE A 118 32.05 5.90 1.37
CA PHE A 118 30.95 6.58 2.04
C PHE A 118 30.89 8.05 1.63
N LYS A 119 29.67 8.54 1.39
CA LYS A 119 29.44 9.96 1.10
C LYS A 119 28.58 10.59 2.20
N GLU A 120 29.18 11.53 2.92
CA GLU A 120 28.48 12.32 3.93
C GLU A 120 27.24 13.04 3.35
N GLY A 121 26.22 13.20 4.19
CA GLY A 121 24.92 13.76 3.79
C GLY A 121 23.98 12.76 3.10
N LYS A 122 24.43 11.52 2.85
CA LYS A 122 23.54 10.42 2.43
C LYS A 122 23.02 9.65 3.63
N SER A 123 21.82 9.08 3.50
CA SER A 123 21.29 8.11 4.46
C SER A 123 22.23 6.92 4.64
N GLU A 124 22.32 6.39 5.85
CA GLU A 124 23.39 5.48 6.29
C GLU A 124 22.85 4.06 6.56
N ILE A 125 23.46 3.06 5.93
CA ILE A 125 23.19 1.64 6.11
C ILE A 125 24.37 0.81 5.59
N SER A 126 24.74 -0.25 6.29
CA SER A 126 25.80 -1.14 5.80
C SER A 126 25.38 -1.94 4.56
N VAL A 127 26.34 -2.26 3.70
CA VAL A 127 26.09 -3.07 2.49
C VAL A 127 25.47 -4.42 2.85
N ASP A 128 25.93 -5.05 3.93
CA ASP A 128 25.41 -6.34 4.37
C ASP A 128 23.99 -6.24 4.92
N THR A 129 23.67 -5.19 5.69
CA THR A 129 22.29 -4.95 6.15
C THR A 129 21.36 -4.71 4.97
N ALA A 130 21.80 -3.95 3.97
CA ALA A 130 21.03 -3.76 2.74
C ALA A 130 20.77 -5.09 2.01
N ARG A 131 21.76 -5.99 1.94
CA ARG A 131 21.58 -7.31 1.34
C ARG A 131 20.52 -8.14 2.09
N LYS A 132 20.61 -8.21 3.42
CA LYS A 132 19.64 -8.94 4.27
C LYS A 132 18.23 -8.38 4.16
N ILE A 133 18.07 -7.06 4.14
CA ILE A 133 16.76 -6.42 3.91
C ILE A 133 16.19 -6.85 2.57
N TYR A 134 17.02 -6.88 1.52
CA TYR A 134 16.57 -7.31 0.20
C TYR A 134 16.06 -8.75 0.19
N GLU A 135 16.88 -9.68 0.67
CA GLU A 135 16.59 -11.12 0.71
C GLU A 135 15.28 -11.41 1.46
N GLU A 136 15.02 -10.66 2.53
CA GLU A 136 13.86 -10.90 3.37
C GLU A 136 12.61 -10.11 2.97
N PHE A 137 12.74 -8.90 2.42
CA PHE A 137 11.62 -7.97 2.27
C PHE A 137 11.31 -7.58 0.82
N ALA A 138 12.18 -7.85 -0.16
CA ALA A 138 11.89 -7.52 -1.55
C ALA A 138 10.61 -8.21 -2.05
N GLY A 139 9.77 -7.46 -2.75
CA GLY A 139 8.48 -7.93 -3.25
C GLY A 139 7.36 -7.97 -2.21
N LYS A 140 7.58 -7.50 -0.96
CA LYS A 140 6.59 -7.51 0.13
C LYS A 140 6.11 -6.11 0.52
N GLY A 141 6.76 -5.07 0.00
CA GLY A 141 6.47 -3.67 0.26
C GLY A 141 5.45 -3.05 -0.68
N ASN A 142 5.36 -1.72 -0.60
CA ASN A 142 4.54 -0.91 -1.50
C ASN A 142 5.36 -0.46 -2.69
N PHE A 143 4.84 -0.68 -3.90
CA PHE A 143 5.52 -0.33 -5.14
C PHE A 143 5.03 1.02 -5.67
N TYR A 144 5.99 1.79 -6.18
CA TYR A 144 5.77 3.11 -6.75
C TYR A 144 6.53 3.23 -8.07
N GLU A 145 5.87 3.79 -9.06
CA GLU A 145 6.46 4.15 -10.34
C GLU A 145 6.75 5.65 -10.33
N ASP A 146 8.02 6.02 -10.47
CA ASP A 146 8.40 7.40 -10.73
C ASP A 146 8.33 7.64 -12.25
N ILE A 147 7.14 8.02 -12.70
CA ILE A 147 6.82 8.30 -14.11
C ILE A 147 7.51 9.57 -14.65
N LYS A 148 8.14 10.37 -13.77
CA LYS A 148 8.89 11.57 -14.20
C LYS A 148 10.29 11.23 -14.71
N GLN A 149 10.79 10.03 -14.44
CA GLN A 149 12.07 9.55 -14.95
C GLN A 149 11.87 8.74 -16.22
N ASN A 150 12.76 8.91 -17.21
CA ASN A 150 12.81 8.08 -18.40
C ASN A 150 14.16 7.33 -18.44
N PRO A 151 14.18 5.99 -18.33
CA PRO A 151 13.04 5.09 -18.16
C PRO A 151 12.39 5.21 -16.77
N THR A 152 11.09 4.88 -16.68
CA THR A 152 10.33 4.88 -15.42
C THR A 152 11.07 4.09 -14.34
N GLN A 153 11.43 4.79 -13.26
CA GLN A 153 12.10 4.17 -12.13
C GLN A 153 11.07 3.50 -11.22
N ILE A 154 11.32 2.24 -10.87
CA ILE A 154 10.46 1.51 -9.94
C ILE A 154 11.12 1.48 -8.58
N THR A 155 10.33 1.78 -7.56
CA THR A 155 10.76 1.84 -6.17
C THR A 155 9.82 1.01 -5.31
N GLU A 156 10.37 0.29 -4.35
CA GLU A 156 9.60 -0.39 -3.31
C GLU A 156 9.90 0.22 -1.93
N ILE A 157 8.86 0.43 -1.14
CA ILE A 157 8.97 0.87 0.24
C ILE A 157 8.68 -0.32 1.15
N VAL A 158 9.67 -0.68 1.96
CA VAL A 158 9.57 -1.77 2.95
C VAL A 158 9.72 -1.20 4.36
N ASN A 159 8.98 -1.79 5.31
CA ASN A 159 9.18 -1.54 6.73
C ASN A 159 9.57 -2.85 7.41
N THR A 160 10.78 -2.89 7.95
CA THR A 160 11.36 -4.08 8.60
C THR A 160 10.84 -4.27 10.03
N LYS A 161 9.96 -3.36 10.51
CA LYS A 161 9.35 -3.39 11.84
C LYS A 161 10.39 -3.48 12.96
N GLY A 162 11.52 -2.79 12.80
CA GLY A 162 12.60 -2.74 13.77
C GLY A 162 13.65 -3.85 13.64
N LYS A 163 13.44 -4.90 12.83
CA LYS A 163 14.42 -5.98 12.63
C LYS A 163 15.76 -5.47 12.08
N TYR A 164 15.69 -4.50 11.17
CA TYR A 164 16.85 -3.82 10.63
C TYR A 164 16.64 -2.32 10.74
N THR A 165 17.70 -1.60 11.11
CA THR A 165 17.68 -0.14 11.24
C THR A 165 18.75 0.50 10.37
N GLY A 166 18.50 1.72 9.92
CA GLY A 166 19.49 2.61 9.34
C GLY A 166 19.24 4.05 9.77
N ILE A 167 20.06 4.98 9.29
CA ILE A 167 19.92 6.40 9.60
C ILE A 167 19.42 7.12 8.34
N TYR A 168 18.22 7.69 8.40
CA TYR A 168 17.79 8.67 7.41
C TYR A 168 18.52 9.99 7.68
N VAL A 169 19.10 10.58 6.63
CA VAL A 169 19.79 11.87 6.70
C VAL A 169 19.07 12.86 5.79
N ASN A 170 18.71 14.02 6.35
CA ASN A 170 18.32 15.20 5.58
C ASN A 170 19.49 16.18 5.55
N ALA A 171 20.22 16.19 4.43
CA ALA A 171 21.41 17.03 4.24
C ALA A 171 21.12 18.54 4.30
N ARG A 172 19.88 18.99 4.07
CA ARG A 172 19.54 20.42 4.13
C ARG A 172 19.41 20.93 5.55
N SER A 173 18.89 20.09 6.45
CA SER A 173 18.62 20.45 7.84
C SER A 173 19.56 19.78 8.83
N ASN A 174 20.56 19.03 8.36
CA ASN A 174 21.43 18.16 9.16
C ASN A 174 20.67 17.20 10.11
N LEU A 175 19.42 16.89 9.78
CA LEU A 175 18.59 16.01 10.60
C LEU A 175 18.98 14.56 10.33
N ARG A 176 19.25 13.82 11.40
CA ARG A 176 19.54 12.38 11.37
C ARG A 176 18.50 11.64 12.20
N LEU A 177 17.86 10.62 11.63
CA LEU A 177 16.80 9.86 12.29
C LEU A 177 17.00 8.36 12.08
N THR A 178 16.98 7.60 13.16
CA THR A 178 16.89 6.13 13.09
C THR A 178 15.56 5.74 12.45
N THR A 179 15.60 4.79 11.52
CA THR A 179 14.42 4.32 10.78
C THR A 179 14.49 2.82 10.53
N SER A 180 13.32 2.17 10.52
CA SER A 180 13.12 0.81 10.02
C SER A 180 12.44 0.78 8.65
N LYS A 181 12.26 1.96 8.03
CA LYS A 181 11.69 2.10 6.68
C LYS A 181 12.80 2.32 5.67
N PHE A 182 12.72 1.54 4.60
CA PHE A 182 13.71 1.56 3.54
C PHE A 182 13.04 1.68 2.19
N LYS A 183 13.76 2.34 1.29
CA LYS A 183 13.41 2.45 -0.10
C LYS A 183 14.37 1.56 -0.89
N ILE A 184 13.82 0.59 -1.62
CA ILE A 184 14.54 -0.26 -2.56
C ILE A 184 14.36 0.35 -3.95
N HIS A 185 15.46 0.79 -4.55
CA HIS A 185 15.47 1.35 -5.89
C HIS A 185 15.89 0.29 -6.90
N TYR A 186 15.00 -0.01 -7.84
CA TYR A 186 15.26 -0.94 -8.93
C TYR A 186 15.74 -0.20 -10.18
N ASP A 187 16.81 -0.68 -10.81
CA ASP A 187 17.26 -0.17 -12.10
C ASP A 187 16.83 -1.07 -13.28
N THR A 188 16.98 -0.55 -14.49
CA THR A 188 16.55 -1.23 -15.74
C THR A 188 17.43 -2.41 -16.14
N ARG A 189 18.44 -2.76 -15.34
CA ARG A 189 19.34 -3.89 -15.58
C ARG A 189 19.17 -4.98 -14.52
N GLY A 190 18.10 -4.93 -13.73
CA GLY A 190 17.86 -5.88 -12.65
C GLY A 190 18.89 -5.79 -11.54
N ASN A 191 19.30 -4.57 -11.19
CA ASN A 191 20.06 -4.30 -9.97
C ASN A 191 19.23 -3.47 -9.00
N PHE A 192 19.63 -3.52 -7.73
CA PHE A 192 19.00 -2.72 -6.67
C PHE A 192 20.02 -1.99 -5.80
N HIS A 193 19.57 -0.92 -5.15
CA HIS A 193 20.23 -0.38 -3.95
C HIS A 193 19.17 0.08 -2.97
N ILE A 194 19.52 0.07 -1.68
CA ILE A 194 18.61 0.35 -0.59
C ILE A 194 19.07 1.58 0.17
N VAL A 195 18.13 2.47 0.47
CA VAL A 195 18.37 3.67 1.27
C VAL A 195 17.40 3.76 2.44
N PRO A 196 17.86 4.11 3.65
CA PRO A 196 16.98 4.48 4.75
C PRO A 196 16.15 5.70 4.39
N MET A 197 14.89 5.68 4.80
CA MET A 197 13.90 6.70 4.49
C MET A 197 13.29 7.28 5.76
N HIS A 198 12.82 8.52 5.68
CA HIS A 198 12.21 9.22 6.80
C HIS A 198 11.13 8.33 7.48
N PRO A 199 11.14 8.16 8.82
CA PRO A 199 10.23 7.23 9.52
C PRO A 199 8.74 7.50 9.26
N LYS A 200 8.39 8.76 9.03
CA LYS A 200 7.01 9.21 8.73
C LYS A 200 6.66 9.23 7.24
N ALA A 201 7.56 8.84 6.34
CA ALA A 201 7.25 8.75 4.92
C ALA A 201 6.12 7.72 4.67
N LYS A 202 5.23 8.07 3.74
CA LYS A 202 4.09 7.26 3.28
C LYS A 202 4.36 6.78 1.85
#